data_AF-A0A4R6RFH9-F1
#
_entry.id   AF-A0A4R6RFH9-F1
#
_cell.length_a   1.000
_cell.length_b   1.000
_cell.length_c   1.000
_cell.angle_alpha   90.00
_cell.angle_beta   90.00
_cell.angle_gamma   90.00
#
_symmetry.space_group_name_H-M   'P 1'
#
loop_
_entity.id
_entity.type
_entity.pdbx_description
1 polymer ?
#
loop_
_entity_poly.entity_id
_entity_poly.type
_entity_poly.pdbx_seq_one_letter_code
_entity_poly.pdbx_strand_id
1 'polypeptide(L)'
;MADKTQADLAIEQARQAADAALNAATQAREAVNAASGALHQGHLDTVADGAGAAAHALSGGVIDPFVFRLSIFVMAIFVGYYVVWSVTPALHTPLMAVTNAISSVIIVGALLAVGVELLAPGTGVARGFGFLAVVLASVNIFGGFLVTSRMLAMYKKKS
;
A
#
# COMPACT_ATOMS: atom_id res chain seq x y z
N MET A 1 48.53 -24.96 -17.58
CA MET A 1 47.28 -24.28 -17.19
C MET A 1 46.59 -25.19 -16.19
N ALA A 2 46.97 -25.08 -14.92
CA ALA A 2 46.58 -26.01 -13.88
C ALA A 2 45.24 -25.59 -13.26
N ASP A 3 44.27 -26.47 -13.45
CA ASP A 3 43.19 -26.84 -12.53
C ASP A 3 43.16 -26.03 -11.22
N LYS A 4 42.24 -25.07 -11.12
CA LYS A 4 41.89 -24.47 -9.82
C LYS A 4 41.35 -25.60 -8.95
N THR A 5 42.01 -25.90 -7.84
CA THR A 5 41.57 -26.92 -6.88
C THR A 5 40.10 -26.69 -6.54
N GLN A 6 39.28 -27.73 -6.51
CA GLN A 6 37.84 -27.66 -6.20
C GLN A 6 37.54 -26.86 -4.91
N ALA A 7 38.48 -26.86 -3.95
CA ALA A 7 38.44 -26.05 -2.74
C ALA A 7 38.55 -24.55 -2.99
N ASP A 8 39.41 -24.10 -3.92
CA ASP A 8 39.58 -22.69 -4.29
C ASP A 8 38.34 -22.17 -5.02
N LEU A 9 37.73 -22.99 -5.88
CA LEU A 9 36.45 -22.69 -6.53
C LEU A 9 35.30 -22.56 -5.51
N ALA A 10 35.25 -23.42 -4.50
CA ALA A 10 34.23 -23.35 -3.45
C ALA A 10 34.40 -22.11 -2.56
N ILE A 11 35.63 -21.70 -2.25
CA ILE A 11 35.92 -20.47 -1.49
C ILE A 11 35.57 -19.23 -2.31
N GLU A 12 35.84 -19.24 -3.61
CA GLU A 12 35.54 -18.12 -4.51
C GLU A 12 34.01 -17.97 -4.73
N GLN A 13 33.27 -19.08 -4.83
CA GLN A 13 31.80 -19.09 -4.84
C GLN A 13 31.21 -18.61 -3.50
N ALA A 14 31.78 -19.03 -2.36
CA ALA A 14 31.33 -18.58 -1.05
C ALA A 14 31.57 -17.08 -0.85
N ARG A 15 32.69 -16.54 -1.34
CA ARG A 15 32.95 -15.09 -1.36
C ARG A 15 31.99 -14.35 -2.27
N GLN A 16 31.74 -14.84 -3.48
CA GLN A 16 30.75 -14.24 -4.40
C GLN A 16 29.33 -14.23 -3.81
N ALA A 17 28.93 -15.30 -3.11
CA ALA A 17 27.64 -15.35 -2.43
C ALA A 17 27.57 -14.37 -1.25
N ALA A 18 28.66 -14.22 -0.49
CA ALA A 18 28.76 -13.26 0.61
C ALA A 18 28.76 -11.79 0.12
N ASP A 19 29.46 -11.49 -0.97
CA ASP A 19 29.49 -10.16 -1.59
C ASP A 19 28.13 -9.81 -2.21
N ALA A 20 27.46 -10.78 -2.87
CA ALA A 20 26.10 -10.61 -3.35
C ALA A 20 25.12 -10.34 -2.19
N ALA A 21 25.26 -11.02 -1.06
CA ALA A 21 24.45 -10.80 0.13
C ALA A 21 24.70 -9.43 0.78
N LEU A 22 25.95 -8.97 0.82
CA LEU A 22 26.32 -7.63 1.28
C LEU A 22 25.74 -6.54 0.37
N ASN A 23 25.82 -6.72 -0.94
CA ASN A 23 25.25 -5.78 -1.91
C ASN A 23 23.72 -5.73 -1.81
N ALA A 24 23.06 -6.89 -1.65
CA ALA A 24 21.62 -6.97 -1.42
C ALA A 24 21.19 -6.30 -0.11
N ALA A 25 21.95 -6.48 0.97
CA ALA A 25 21.68 -5.83 2.26
C ALA A 25 21.86 -4.30 2.20
N THR A 26 22.83 -3.82 1.42
CA THR A 26 23.08 -2.39 1.22
C THR A 26 21.95 -1.76 0.40
N GLN A 27 21.54 -2.41 -0.70
CA GLN A 27 20.38 -1.99 -1.50
C GLN A 27 19.07 -2.02 -0.70
N ALA A 28 18.85 -3.04 0.13
CA ALA A 28 17.68 -3.10 1.00
C ALA A 28 17.66 -1.93 2.01
N ARG A 29 18.83 -1.56 2.56
CA ARG A 29 18.94 -0.44 3.50
C ARG A 29 18.74 0.91 2.81
N GLU A 30 19.24 1.08 1.59
CA GLU A 30 18.99 2.27 0.77
C GLU A 30 17.51 2.38 0.38
N ALA A 31 16.86 1.28 0.00
CA ALA A 31 15.43 1.24 -0.29
C ALA A 31 14.58 1.61 0.94
N VAL A 32 14.97 1.15 2.14
CA VAL A 32 14.34 1.51 3.41
C VAL A 32 14.55 2.99 3.74
N ASN A 33 15.75 3.54 3.50
CA ASN A 33 16.03 4.95 3.73
C ASN A 33 15.26 5.85 2.74
N ALA A 34 15.12 5.43 1.48
CA ALA A 34 14.30 6.10 0.47
C ALA A 34 12.81 6.06 0.84
N ALA A 35 12.31 4.91 1.29
CA ALA A 35 10.94 4.79 1.83
C ALA A 35 10.72 5.71 3.03
N SER A 36 11.69 5.79 3.94
CA SER A 36 11.64 6.66 5.12
C SER A 36 11.64 8.15 4.75
N GLY A 37 12.44 8.55 3.76
CA GLY A 37 12.44 9.92 3.22
C GLY A 37 11.11 10.28 2.53
N ALA A 38 10.52 9.32 1.80
CA ALA A 38 9.23 9.51 1.14
C ALA A 38 8.06 9.64 2.13
N LEU A 39 8.10 8.94 3.27
CA LEU A 39 7.15 9.14 4.36
C LEU A 39 7.15 10.59 4.86
N HIS A 40 8.32 11.23 4.95
CA HIS A 40 8.43 12.63 5.34
C HIS A 40 7.89 13.60 4.28
N GLN A 41 7.89 13.21 3.01
CA GLN A 41 7.45 14.04 1.89
C GLN A 41 6.02 13.75 1.43
N GLY A 42 5.30 12.86 2.14
CA GLY A 42 3.93 12.49 1.83
C GLY A 42 3.76 11.65 0.54
N HIS A 43 4.86 11.16 -0.04
CA HIS A 43 4.82 10.33 -1.25
C HIS A 43 4.58 8.86 -0.88
N LEU A 44 3.31 8.51 -0.71
CA LEU A 44 2.88 7.14 -0.38
C LEU A 44 3.26 6.12 -1.47
N ASP A 45 3.32 6.54 -2.73
CA ASP A 45 3.72 5.67 -3.85
C ASP A 45 5.18 5.21 -3.73
N THR A 46 6.07 6.12 -3.33
CA THR A 46 7.49 5.82 -3.15
C THR A 46 7.75 4.91 -1.93
N VAL A 47 6.84 4.87 -0.95
CA VAL A 47 6.89 3.91 0.17
C VAL A 47 6.58 2.49 -0.32
N ALA A 48 5.57 2.35 -1.17
CA ALA A 48 5.25 1.07 -1.81
C ALA A 48 6.37 0.62 -2.76
N ASP A 49 6.99 1.56 -3.49
CA ASP A 49 8.15 1.30 -4.33
C ASP A 49 9.36 0.84 -3.50
N GLY A 50 9.63 1.49 -2.37
CA GLY A 50 10.73 1.14 -1.47
C GLY A 50 10.54 -0.21 -0.80
N ALA A 51 9.31 -0.57 -0.40
CA ALA A 51 8.99 -1.90 0.10
C ALA A 51 9.18 -2.98 -0.97
N GLY A 52 8.74 -2.72 -2.20
CA GLY A 52 8.95 -3.62 -3.34
C GLY A 52 10.44 -3.78 -3.69
N ALA A 53 11.21 -2.69 -3.67
CA ALA A 53 12.65 -2.72 -3.90
C ALA A 53 13.40 -3.46 -2.79
N ALA A 54 13.01 -3.29 -1.53
CA ALA A 54 13.58 -4.03 -0.40
C ALA A 54 13.26 -5.54 -0.51
N ALA A 55 12.02 -5.90 -0.84
CA ALA A 55 11.64 -7.29 -1.05
C ALA A 55 12.39 -7.92 -2.25
N HIS A 56 12.53 -7.18 -3.35
CA HIS A 56 13.30 -7.60 -4.52
C HIS A 56 14.77 -7.83 -4.15
N ALA A 57 15.41 -6.87 -3.46
CA ALA A 57 16.80 -6.99 -3.02
C ALA A 57 17.01 -8.16 -2.04
N LEU A 58 16.16 -8.31 -1.02
CA LEU A 58 16.25 -9.39 -0.02
C LEU A 58 15.99 -10.77 -0.64
N SER A 59 15.22 -10.84 -1.72
CA SER A 59 15.01 -12.09 -2.45
C SER A 59 16.17 -12.47 -3.38
N GLY A 60 17.16 -11.60 -3.58
CA GLY A 60 18.23 -11.78 -4.56
C GLY A 60 17.82 -11.43 -6.00
N GLY A 61 16.80 -10.58 -6.16
CA GLY A 61 16.27 -10.15 -7.47
C GLY A 61 15.22 -11.07 -8.09
N VAL A 62 14.64 -11.96 -7.28
CA VAL A 62 13.71 -13.00 -7.77
C VAL A 62 12.25 -12.51 -7.72
N ILE A 63 11.93 -11.59 -6.79
CA ILE A 63 10.56 -11.07 -6.62
C ILE A 63 10.43 -9.71 -7.30
N ASP A 64 9.77 -9.70 -8.46
CA ASP A 64 9.44 -8.46 -9.17
C ASP A 64 8.51 -7.54 -8.32
N PRO A 65 8.73 -6.21 -8.30
CA PRO A 65 7.90 -5.27 -7.55
C PRO A 65 6.40 -5.34 -7.88
N PHE A 66 6.04 -5.70 -9.11
CA PHE A 66 4.65 -5.95 -9.50
C PHE A 66 4.10 -7.21 -8.83
N VAL A 67 4.85 -8.31 -8.85
CA VAL A 67 4.46 -9.57 -8.18
C VAL A 67 4.33 -9.37 -6.67
N PHE A 68 5.19 -8.54 -6.08
CA PHE A 68 5.08 -8.14 -4.68
C PHE A 68 3.76 -7.41 -4.38
N ARG A 69 3.41 -6.39 -5.17
CA ARG A 69 2.13 -5.66 -5.03
C ARG A 69 0.92 -6.57 -5.26
N LEU A 70 1.00 -7.44 -6.27
CA LEU A 70 -0.04 -8.41 -6.58
C LEU A 70 -0.24 -9.39 -5.42
N SER A 71 0.85 -9.81 -4.78
CA SER A 71 0.81 -10.68 -3.61
C SER A 71 0.13 -9.99 -2.42
N ILE A 72 0.46 -8.72 -2.14
CA ILE A 72 -0.24 -7.92 -1.11
C ILE A 72 -1.72 -7.78 -1.44
N PHE A 73 -2.07 -7.51 -2.70
CA PHE A 73 -3.45 -7.40 -3.15
C PHE A 73 -4.23 -8.70 -2.92
N VAL A 74 -3.67 -9.84 -3.31
CA VAL A 74 -4.30 -11.16 -3.10
C VAL A 74 -4.44 -11.48 -1.61
N MET A 75 -3.42 -11.19 -0.80
CA MET A 75 -3.48 -11.35 0.66
C MET A 75 -4.57 -10.46 1.29
N ALA A 76 -4.71 -9.22 0.83
CA ALA A 76 -5.76 -8.32 1.30
C ALA A 76 -7.17 -8.84 0.97
N ILE A 77 -7.37 -9.49 -0.18
CA ILE A 77 -8.64 -10.15 -0.52
C ILE A 77 -8.97 -11.27 0.46
N PHE A 78 -8.00 -12.15 0.76
CA PHE A 78 -8.21 -13.23 1.73
C PHE A 78 -8.58 -12.68 3.11
N VAL A 79 -7.82 -11.69 3.61
CA VAL A 79 -8.11 -11.04 4.89
C VAL A 79 -9.51 -10.43 4.89
N GLY A 80 -9.86 -9.69 3.82
CA GLY A 80 -11.19 -9.08 3.68
C GLY A 80 -12.33 -10.11 3.69
N TYR A 81 -12.16 -11.23 2.99
CA TYR A 81 -13.13 -12.33 2.98
C TYR A 81 -13.37 -12.88 4.39
N TYR A 82 -12.30 -13.24 5.12
CA TYR A 82 -12.42 -13.79 6.47
C TYR A 82 -13.00 -12.80 7.48
N VAL A 83 -12.65 -11.51 7.36
CA VAL A 83 -13.20 -10.45 8.22
C VAL A 83 -14.71 -10.31 8.05
N VAL A 84 -15.21 -10.32 6.80
CA VAL A 84 -16.65 -10.18 6.52
C VAL A 84 -17.43 -11.45 6.91
N TRP A 85 -16.88 -12.64 6.68
CA TRP A 85 -17.55 -13.90 6.99
C TRP A 85 -17.67 -14.21 8.49
N SER A 86 -16.86 -13.56 9.33
CA SER A 86 -16.80 -13.81 10.78
C SER A 86 -17.79 -12.96 11.60
N VAL A 87 -18.79 -12.32 10.96
CA VAL A 87 -19.77 -11.46 11.66
C VAL A 87 -21.09 -12.17 11.94
N THR A 88 -21.77 -11.80 13.04
CA THR A 88 -23.08 -12.36 13.37
C THR A 88 -24.17 -11.86 12.41
N PRO A 89 -25.20 -12.67 12.08
CA PRO A 89 -26.20 -12.31 11.07
C PRO A 89 -27.00 -11.03 11.34
N ALA A 90 -27.14 -10.64 12.61
CA ALA A 90 -27.78 -9.38 13.00
C ALA A 90 -26.99 -8.13 12.56
N LEU A 91 -25.73 -8.29 12.17
CA LEU A 91 -24.83 -7.21 11.80
C LEU A 91 -24.67 -7.00 10.29
N HIS A 92 -25.34 -7.77 9.42
CA HIS A 92 -25.21 -7.57 7.97
C HIS A 92 -25.62 -6.15 7.52
N THR A 93 -26.69 -5.60 8.12
CA THR A 93 -27.14 -4.23 7.82
C THR A 93 -26.13 -3.17 8.33
N PRO A 94 -25.64 -3.24 9.58
CA PRO A 94 -24.49 -2.43 10.02
C PRO A 94 -23.23 -2.60 9.17
N LEU A 95 -22.91 -3.82 8.74
CA LEU A 95 -21.73 -4.15 7.95
C LEU A 95 -21.81 -3.51 6.55
N MET A 96 -22.99 -3.47 5.95
CA MET A 96 -23.23 -2.76 4.69
C MET A 96 -22.95 -1.25 4.84
N ALA A 97 -23.31 -0.67 5.99
CA ALA A 97 -22.99 0.73 6.30
C ALA A 97 -21.48 0.96 6.49
N VAL A 98 -20.79 0.05 7.19
CA VAL A 98 -19.33 0.12 7.40
C VAL A 98 -18.56 -0.02 6.09
N THR A 99 -18.94 -0.94 5.20
CA THR A 99 -18.29 -1.10 3.90
C THR A 99 -18.47 0.13 3.00
N ASN A 100 -19.61 0.83 3.09
CA ASN A 100 -19.80 2.12 2.44
C ASN A 100 -18.79 3.17 2.96
N ALA A 101 -18.58 3.25 4.28
CA ALA A 101 -17.58 4.15 4.86
C ALA A 101 -16.13 3.77 4.52
N ILE A 102 -15.80 2.47 4.45
CA ILE A 102 -14.47 2.00 4.05
C ILE A 102 -14.18 2.34 2.58
N SER A 103 -15.20 2.27 1.71
CA SER A 103 -15.05 2.63 0.28
C SER A 103 -14.59 4.08 0.07
N SER A 104 -14.81 4.95 1.05
CA SER A 104 -14.39 6.34 1.01
C SER A 104 -12.88 6.56 1.08
N VAL A 105 -12.06 5.50 1.17
CA VAL A 105 -10.58 5.56 1.10
C VAL A 105 -10.07 6.26 -0.17
N ILE A 106 -10.91 6.37 -1.20
CA ILE A 106 -10.66 7.12 -2.44
C ILE A 106 -10.24 8.59 -2.18
N ILE A 107 -10.63 9.18 -1.04
CA ILE A 107 -10.20 10.52 -0.64
C ILE A 107 -8.66 10.68 -0.63
N VAL A 108 -7.92 9.62 -0.28
CA VAL A 108 -6.44 9.64 -0.26
C VAL A 108 -5.90 9.89 -1.65
N GLY A 109 -6.43 9.19 -2.67
CA GLY A 109 -6.04 9.40 -4.07
C GLY A 109 -6.43 10.79 -4.59
N ALA A 110 -7.60 11.29 -4.19
CA ALA A 110 -8.05 12.63 -4.56
C ALA A 110 -7.15 13.75 -3.98
N LEU A 111 -6.72 13.60 -2.73
CA LEU A 111 -5.79 14.54 -2.09
C LEU A 111 -4.40 14.49 -2.73
N LEU A 112 -3.90 13.30 -3.09
CA LEU A 112 -2.66 13.17 -3.84
C LEU A 112 -2.75 13.87 -5.20
N ALA A 113 -3.85 13.68 -5.94
CA ALA A 113 -4.05 14.33 -7.23
C ALA A 113 -4.02 15.86 -7.14
N VAL A 114 -4.61 16.45 -6.10
CA VAL A 114 -4.57 17.91 -5.86
C VAL A 114 -3.21 18.38 -5.37
N GLY A 115 -2.52 17.58 -4.54
CA GLY A 115 -1.24 17.94 -3.93
C GLY A 115 -0.06 17.89 -4.90
N VAL A 116 -0.04 16.92 -5.81
CA VAL A 116 1.07 16.71 -6.77
C VAL A 116 1.20 17.88 -7.76
N GLU A 117 0.11 18.56 -8.10
CA GLU A 117 0.13 19.68 -9.05
C GLU A 117 0.57 21.01 -8.45
N LEU A 118 0.72 21.12 -7.13
CA LEU A 118 1.34 22.30 -6.53
C LEU A 118 2.83 22.40 -6.91
N LEU A 119 3.44 21.29 -7.37
CA LEU A 119 4.86 21.19 -7.74
C LEU A 119 5.14 21.32 -9.24
N ALA A 120 4.15 21.19 -10.13
CA ALA A 120 4.35 21.18 -11.58
C ALA A 120 3.49 22.24 -12.31
N PRO A 121 4.09 23.25 -12.97
CA PRO A 121 3.34 24.24 -13.73
C PRO A 121 2.76 23.64 -15.02
N GLY A 122 1.45 23.82 -15.24
CA GLY A 122 0.78 23.50 -16.52
C GLY A 122 -0.43 22.55 -16.45
N THR A 123 -0.83 22.08 -15.27
CA THR A 123 -1.81 20.98 -15.14
C THR A 123 -3.21 21.41 -14.66
N GLY A 124 -3.62 22.68 -14.76
CA GLY A 124 -4.87 23.17 -14.11
C GLY A 124 -6.16 22.36 -14.30
N VAL A 125 -6.25 21.52 -15.33
CA VAL A 125 -7.31 20.52 -15.54
C VAL A 125 -7.29 19.41 -14.49
N ALA A 126 -6.14 18.79 -14.21
CA ALA A 126 -6.04 17.76 -13.17
C ALA A 126 -6.34 18.34 -11.78
N ARG A 127 -6.10 19.64 -11.56
CA ARG A 127 -6.47 20.34 -10.31
C ARG A 127 -7.97 20.48 -10.16
N GLY A 128 -8.64 20.82 -11.26
CA GLY A 128 -10.10 20.85 -11.32
C GLY A 128 -10.71 19.49 -11.01
N PHE A 129 -10.19 18.42 -11.63
CA PHE A 129 -10.66 17.06 -11.39
C PHE A 129 -10.33 16.55 -9.99
N GLY A 130 -9.13 16.83 -9.46
CA GLY A 130 -8.75 16.48 -8.10
C GLY A 130 -9.62 17.19 -7.06
N PHE A 131 -9.90 18.49 -7.24
CA PHE A 131 -10.82 19.22 -6.38
C PHE A 131 -12.23 18.64 -6.41
N LEU A 132 -12.75 18.33 -7.61
CA LEU A 132 -14.05 17.69 -7.77
C LEU A 132 -14.07 16.29 -7.11
N ALA A 133 -12.99 15.52 -7.25
CA ALA A 133 -12.85 14.21 -6.61
C ALA A 133 -12.87 14.33 -5.08
N VAL A 134 -12.22 15.33 -4.50
CA VAL A 134 -12.26 15.60 -3.04
C VAL A 134 -13.69 15.94 -2.59
N VAL A 135 -14.42 16.76 -3.34
CA VAL A 135 -15.82 17.10 -3.04
C VAL A 135 -16.71 15.85 -3.07
N LEU A 136 -16.61 15.04 -4.13
CA LEU A 136 -17.40 13.81 -4.27
C LEU A 136 -17.05 12.77 -3.20
N ALA A 137 -15.76 12.59 -2.90
CA ALA A 137 -15.31 11.72 -1.82
C ALA A 137 -15.83 12.21 -0.46
N SER A 138 -15.83 13.52 -0.20
CA SER A 138 -16.37 14.08 1.03
C SER A 138 -17.87 13.78 1.20
N VAL A 139 -18.67 13.91 0.13
CA VAL A 139 -20.09 13.54 0.17
C VAL A 139 -20.28 12.07 0.49
N ASN A 140 -19.45 11.18 -0.06
CA ASN A 140 -19.50 9.75 0.22
C ASN A 140 -19.17 9.45 1.71
N ILE A 141 -18.13 10.09 2.25
CA ILE A 141 -17.75 10.02 3.69
C ILE A 141 -18.93 10.44 4.56
N PHE A 142 -19.38 11.70 4.42
CA PHE A 142 -20.42 12.26 5.29
C PHE A 142 -21.76 11.56 5.11
N GLY A 143 -22.14 11.22 3.87
CA GLY A 143 -23.36 10.48 3.58
C GLY A 143 -23.38 9.09 4.20
N GLY A 144 -22.26 8.36 4.13
CA GLY A 144 -22.12 7.03 4.74
C GLY A 144 -22.30 7.07 6.26
N PHE A 145 -21.66 8.02 6.94
CA PHE A 145 -21.76 8.15 8.39
C PHE A 145 -23.13 8.64 8.88
N LEU A 146 -23.77 9.56 8.15
CA LEU A 146 -25.07 10.14 8.54
C LEU A 146 -26.23 9.15 8.38
N VAL A 147 -26.19 8.30 7.35
CA VAL A 147 -27.15 7.20 7.18
C VAL A 147 -26.95 6.13 8.25
N THR A 148 -25.70 5.77 8.53
CA THR A 148 -25.37 4.80 9.58
C THR A 148 -25.80 5.28 10.97
N SER A 149 -25.59 6.56 11.29
CA SER A 149 -26.03 7.13 12.56
C SER A 149 -27.55 7.17 12.69
N ARG A 150 -28.28 7.41 11.58
CA ARG A 150 -29.75 7.29 11.56
C ARG A 150 -30.22 5.86 11.75
N MET A 151 -29.55 4.87 11.15
CA MET A 151 -29.87 3.45 11.36
C MET A 151 -29.64 3.01 12.80
N LEU A 152 -28.51 3.40 13.40
CA LEU A 152 -28.18 3.05 14.78
C LEU A 152 -29.05 3.80 15.81
N ALA A 153 -29.50 5.02 15.49
CA ALA A 153 -30.43 5.77 16.33
C ALA A 153 -31.80 5.09 16.47
N MET A 154 -32.23 4.28 15.49
CA MET A 154 -33.49 3.53 15.55
C MET A 154 -33.45 2.32 16.50
N TYR A 155 -32.26 1.91 16.96
CA TYR A 155 -32.09 0.86 17.97
C TYR A 155 -31.95 1.40 19.40
N LYS A 156 -31.94 2.73 19.58
CA LYS A 156 -32.02 3.33 20.92
C LYS A 156 -33.44 3.20 21.45
N LYS A 157 -33.59 2.41 22.53
CA LYS A 157 -34.84 2.28 23.28
C LYS A 157 -35.34 3.66 23.70
N LYS A 158 -36.58 3.97 23.35
CA LYS A 158 -37.29 5.18 23.79
C LYS A 158 -37.30 5.19 25.32
N SER A 159 -36.56 6.13 25.92
CA SER A 159 -36.89 6.61 27.27
C SER A 159 -38.03 7.61 27.18
#